data_AF-A0A6A5HU22-F1
#
_entry.id   AF-A0A6A5HU22-F1
#
_cell.length_a   1.000
_cell.length_b   1.000
_cell.length_c   1.000
_cell.angle_alpha   90.00
_cell.angle_beta   90.00
_cell.angle_gamma   90.00
#
_symmetry.space_group_name_H-M   'P 1'
#
loop_
_entity.id
_entity.type
_entity.pdbx_description
1 polymer ?
#
loop_
_entity_poly.entity_id
_entity_poly.type
_entity_poly.pdbx_seq_one_letter_code
_entity_poly.pdbx_strand_id
1 'polypeptide(L)'
;MGAGESSMALEKHLFDLKFAAKQLEKNAQRCEKEEKVEKDKLTAAIKKGNKEVAQVHAENAIRKKNEAVNYIKMAARIDAVAARVQTAATQKELQRV
;
A
#
# COMPACT_ATOMS: atom_id res chain seq x y z
N MET A 1 -18.95 -15.54 30.29
CA MET A 1 -17.92 -14.50 30.05
C MET A 1 -17.29 -14.51 28.64
N GLY A 2 -17.57 -15.45 27.73
CA GLY A 2 -16.79 -15.59 26.47
C GLY A 2 -17.21 -14.76 25.24
N ALA A 3 -18.22 -13.89 25.33
CA ALA A 3 -18.78 -13.19 24.16
C ALA A 3 -18.15 -11.80 23.89
N GLY A 4 -17.78 -11.08 24.95
CA GLY A 4 -17.28 -9.69 24.86
C GLY A 4 -15.81 -9.59 24.44
N GLU A 5 -14.96 -10.54 24.87
CA GLU A 5 -13.54 -10.56 24.50
C GLU A 5 -13.32 -10.83 23.00
N SER A 6 -14.14 -11.69 22.39
CA SER A 6 -14.02 -12.01 20.96
C SER A 6 -14.40 -10.84 20.04
N SER A 7 -15.31 -9.96 20.48
CA SER A 7 -15.71 -8.77 19.71
C SER A 7 -14.60 -7.72 19.70
N MET A 8 -14.03 -7.42 20.88
CA MET A 8 -12.91 -6.48 20.99
C MET A 8 -11.66 -6.96 20.27
N ALA A 9 -11.37 -8.27 20.28
CA ALA A 9 -10.27 -8.83 19.50
C ALA A 9 -10.46 -8.61 17.99
N LEU A 10 -11.68 -8.80 17.48
CA LEU A 10 -11.99 -8.62 16.06
C LEU A 10 -11.91 -7.15 15.63
N GLU A 11 -12.42 -6.23 16.44
CA GLU A 11 -12.31 -4.78 16.20
C GLU A 11 -10.84 -4.32 16.18
N LYS A 12 -10.02 -4.81 17.11
CA LYS A 12 -8.58 -4.54 17.13
C LYS A 12 -7.90 -5.03 15.85
N HIS A 13 -8.18 -6.26 15.43
CA HIS A 13 -7.62 -6.80 14.19
C HIS A 13 -8.09 -6.04 12.94
N LEU A 14 -9.35 -5.60 12.90
CA LEU A 14 -9.87 -4.73 11.83
C LEU A 14 -9.13 -3.39 11.78
N PHE A 15 -8.86 -2.79 12.93
CA PHE A 15 -8.07 -1.57 13.02
C PHE A 15 -6.64 -1.79 12.49
N ASP A 16 -5.97 -2.85 12.95
CA ASP A 16 -4.61 -3.19 12.51
C ASP A 16 -4.54 -3.41 10.99
N LEU A 17 -5.54 -4.09 10.41
CA LEU A 17 -5.63 -4.30 8.96
C LEU A 17 -5.81 -2.98 8.20
N LYS A 18 -6.75 -2.13 8.60
CA LYS A 18 -6.98 -0.82 7.97
C LYS A 18 -5.75 0.09 8.10
N PHE A 19 -5.09 0.04 9.25
CA PHE A 19 -3.86 0.79 9.49
C PHE A 19 -2.71 0.29 8.61
N ALA A 20 -2.55 -1.03 8.47
CA ALA A 20 -1.56 -1.61 7.58
C ALA A 20 -1.80 -1.22 6.11
N ALA A 21 -3.05 -1.25 5.64
CA ALA A 21 -3.40 -0.77 4.30
C ALA A 21 -2.99 0.70 4.10
N LYS A 22 -3.32 1.57 5.07
CA LYS A 22 -2.92 2.99 5.04
C LYS A 22 -1.40 3.19 4.99
N GLN A 23 -0.65 2.37 5.74
CA GLN A 23 0.81 2.44 5.75
C GLN A 23 1.39 2.01 4.40
N LEU A 24 0.81 1.02 3.74
CA LEU A 24 1.21 0.60 2.39
C LEU A 24 0.89 1.68 1.34
N GLU A 25 -0.27 2.34 1.42
CA GLU A 25 -0.58 3.50 0.57
C GLU A 25 0.47 4.61 0.72
N LYS A 26 0.88 4.91 1.95
CA LYS A 26 1.91 5.92 2.23
C LYS A 26 3.27 5.50 1.65
N ASN A 27 3.62 4.22 1.74
CA ASN A 27 4.83 3.69 1.12
C ASN A 27 4.78 3.78 -0.41
N ALA A 28 3.62 3.52 -1.02
CA ALA A 28 3.43 3.71 -2.46
C ALA A 28 3.66 5.17 -2.88
N GLN A 29 3.06 6.13 -2.17
CA GLN A 29 3.26 7.56 -2.42
C GLN A 29 4.74 7.99 -2.27
N ARG A 30 5.47 7.38 -1.34
CA ARG A 30 6.91 7.61 -1.20
C ARG A 30 7.67 7.11 -2.42
N CYS A 31 7.38 5.89 -2.90
CA CYS A 31 7.98 5.35 -4.12
C CYS A 31 7.66 6.22 -5.35
N GLU A 32 6.45 6.77 -5.48
CA GLU A 32 6.10 7.69 -6.57
C GLU A 32 6.89 9.01 -6.51
N LYS A 33 7.16 9.55 -5.31
CA LYS A 33 8.01 10.73 -5.15
C LYS A 33 9.45 10.43 -5.55
N GLU A 34 9.98 9.28 -5.14
CA GLU A 34 11.31 8.81 -5.52
C GLU A 34 11.41 8.57 -7.04
N GLU A 35 10.37 8.01 -7.66
CA GLU A 35 10.28 7.85 -9.12
C GLU A 35 10.36 9.21 -9.85
N LYS A 36 9.65 10.24 -9.37
CA LYS A 36 9.72 11.59 -9.96
C LYS A 36 11.14 12.15 -9.91
N VAL A 37 11.80 12.03 -8.75
CA VAL A 37 13.18 12.47 -8.59
C VAL A 37 14.13 11.77 -9.56
N GLU A 38 13.97 10.46 -9.76
CA GLU A 38 14.79 9.71 -10.72
C GLU A 38 14.49 10.11 -12.18
N LYS A 39 13.24 10.43 -12.53
CA LYS A 39 12.88 10.97 -13.85
C LYS A 39 13.50 12.35 -14.12
N ASP A 40 13.56 13.21 -13.11
CA ASP A 40 14.20 14.52 -13.22
C ASP A 40 15.71 14.37 -13.45
N LYS A 41 16.36 13.47 -12.70
CA LYS A 41 17.78 13.11 -12.89
C LYS A 41 18.03 12.48 -14.25
N LEU A 42 17.16 11.59 -14.72
CA LEU A 42 17.20 11.02 -16.06
C LEU A 42 17.20 12.11 -17.11
N THR A 43 16.26 13.06 -17.02
CA THR A 43 16.14 14.17 -17.96
C THR A 43 17.41 15.04 -17.95
N ALA A 44 17.97 15.30 -16.76
CA ALA A 44 19.23 16.03 -16.64
C ALA A 44 20.42 15.26 -17.25
N ALA A 45 20.49 13.94 -17.06
CA ALA A 45 21.55 13.09 -17.62
C ALA A 45 21.48 13.02 -19.15
N ILE A 46 20.26 12.91 -19.72
CA ILE A 46 20.03 12.94 -21.17
C ILE A 46 20.51 14.26 -21.76
N LYS A 47 20.15 15.40 -21.15
CA LYS A 47 20.58 16.73 -21.60
C LYS A 47 22.10 16.90 -21.59
N LYS A 48 22.79 16.26 -20.65
CA LYS A 48 24.26 16.25 -20.56
C LYS A 48 24.93 15.26 -21.52
N GLY A 49 24.18 14.41 -22.22
CA GLY A 49 24.72 13.38 -23.12
C GLY A 49 25.27 12.14 -22.42
N ASN A 50 25.09 12.00 -21.10
CA ASN A 50 25.59 10.86 -20.32
C ASN A 50 24.61 9.67 -20.40
N LYS A 51 24.71 8.89 -21.47
CA LYS A 51 23.79 7.78 -21.77
C LYS A 51 23.79 6.67 -20.72
N GLU A 52 24.95 6.30 -20.18
CA GLU A 52 25.05 5.25 -19.15
C GLU A 52 24.34 5.66 -17.85
N VAL A 53 24.57 6.89 -17.39
CA VAL A 53 23.91 7.44 -16.19
C VAL A 53 22.40 7.60 -16.41
N ALA A 54 21.99 7.98 -17.63
CA ALA A 54 20.59 8.02 -18.01
C ALA A 54 19.94 6.63 -17.93
N GLN A 55 20.59 5.57 -18.44
CA GLN A 55 20.06 4.21 -18.34
C GLN A 55 19.84 3.78 -16.89
N VAL A 56 20.81 4.03 -16.00
CA VAL A 56 20.69 3.71 -14.57
C VAL A 56 19.50 4.44 -13.92
N HIS A 57 19.32 5.74 -14.18
CA HIS A 57 18.17 6.48 -13.64
C HIS A 57 16.83 6.03 -14.24
N ALA A 58 16.80 5.62 -15.51
CA ALA A 58 15.61 5.06 -16.13
C ALA A 58 15.20 3.72 -15.49
N GLU A 59 16.15 2.81 -15.28
CA GLU A 59 15.92 1.53 -14.59
C GLU A 59 15.44 1.74 -13.15
N ASN A 60 16.06 2.68 -12.43
CA ASN A 60 15.64 3.03 -11.08
C ASN A 60 14.20 3.57 -11.05
N ALA A 61 13.83 4.42 -12.00
CA ALA A 61 12.47 4.95 -12.12
C ALA A 61 11.46 3.82 -12.40
N ILE A 62 11.78 2.89 -13.31
CA ILE A 62 10.92 1.72 -13.61
C ILE A 62 10.74 0.85 -12.37
N ARG A 63 11.83 0.55 -11.65
CA ARG A 63 11.78 -0.22 -10.41
C ARG A 63 10.89 0.44 -9.37
N LYS A 64 11.06 1.75 -9.14
CA LYS A 64 10.25 2.52 -8.18
C LYS A 64 8.77 2.56 -8.53
N LYS A 65 8.46 2.68 -9.82
CA LYS A 65 7.08 2.57 -10.32
C LYS A 65 6.47 1.21 -10.00
N ASN A 66 7.21 0.13 -10.26
CA ASN A 66 6.74 -1.23 -9.99
C ASN A 66 6.56 -1.49 -8.49
N GLU A 67 7.48 -0.99 -7.65
CA GLU A 67 7.34 -1.02 -6.19
C GLU A 67 6.06 -0.30 -5.75
N ALA A 68 5.80 0.91 -6.26
CA ALA A 68 4.60 1.68 -5.91
C ALA A 68 3.31 0.91 -6.29
N VAL A 69 3.25 0.36 -7.50
CA VAL A 69 2.11 -0.44 -7.96
C VAL A 69 1.91 -1.68 -7.09
N ASN A 70 2.99 -2.35 -6.67
CA ASN A 70 2.90 -3.50 -5.80
C ASN A 70 2.38 -3.14 -4.41
N TYR A 71 2.82 -2.01 -3.83
CA TYR A 71 2.29 -1.51 -2.57
C TYR A 71 0.79 -1.20 -2.64
N ILE A 72 0.33 -0.55 -3.72
CA ILE A 72 -1.10 -0.26 -3.93
C ILE A 72 -1.90 -1.55 -4.06
N LYS A 73 -1.41 -2.52 -4.83
CA LYS A 73 -2.07 -3.84 -4.96
C LYS A 73 -2.18 -4.56 -3.63
N MET A 74 -1.14 -4.50 -2.79
CA MET A 74 -1.18 -5.09 -1.45
C MET A 74 -2.16 -4.35 -0.53
N ALA A 75 -2.16 -3.02 -0.54
CA ALA A 75 -3.11 -2.19 0.22
C ALA A 75 -4.56 -2.55 -0.14
N ALA A 76 -4.89 -2.59 -1.44
CA ALA A 76 -6.22 -2.95 -1.91
C ALA A 76 -6.65 -4.37 -1.50
N ARG A 77 -5.71 -5.32 -1.45
CA ARG A 77 -5.99 -6.68 -0.96
C ARG A 77 -6.31 -6.68 0.54
N ILE A 78 -5.58 -5.90 1.34
CA ILE A 78 -5.83 -5.78 2.79
C ILE A 78 -7.17 -5.09 3.04
N ASP A 79 -7.48 -4.02 2.32
CA ASP A 79 -8.77 -3.33 2.44
C ASP A 79 -9.95 -4.24 2.06
N ALA A 80 -9.80 -5.06 1.01
CA ALA A 80 -10.82 -6.04 0.65
C ALA A 80 -11.03 -7.11 1.74
N VAL A 81 -9.96 -7.55 2.40
CA VAL A 81 -10.05 -8.48 3.53
C VAL A 81 -10.72 -7.80 4.72
N ALA A 82 -10.32 -6.57 5.07
CA ALA A 82 -10.95 -5.81 6.14
C ALA A 82 -12.45 -5.60 5.90
N ALA A 83 -12.86 -5.27 4.67
CA ALA A 83 -14.27 -5.13 4.31
C ALA A 83 -15.05 -6.43 4.53
N ARG A 84 -14.52 -7.58 4.09
CA ARG A 84 -15.15 -8.90 4.29
C ARG A 84 -15.27 -9.26 5.77
N VAL A 85 -14.22 -9.01 6.55
CA VAL A 85 -14.22 -9.26 8.00
C VAL A 85 -15.26 -8.37 8.68
N GLN A 86 -15.36 -7.10 8.31
CA GLN A 86 -16.36 -6.18 8.84
C GLN A 86 -17.79 -6.64 8.51
N THR A 87 -18.07 -7.04 7.27
CA THR A 87 -19.39 -7.59 6.89
C THR A 87 -19.73 -8.85 7.69
N ALA A 88 -18.79 -9.78 7.85
CA ALA A 88 -19.00 -11.00 8.63
C ALA A 88 -19.25 -10.71 10.12
N ALA A 89 -18.56 -9.71 10.69
CA ALA A 89 -18.78 -9.26 12.07
C ALA A 89 -20.21 -8.74 12.26
N THR A 90 -20.66 -7.83 11.39
CA THR A 90 -22.01 -7.25 11.46
C THR A 90 -23.11 -8.30 11.26
N GLN A 91 -22.92 -9.24 10.32
CA GLN A 91 -23.86 -10.34 10.11
C GLN A 91 -24.03 -11.21 11.36
N LYS A 92 -22.93 -11.53 12.04
CA LYS A 92 -22.94 -12.33 13.27
C LYS A 92 -23.66 -11.61 14.42
N GLU A 93 -23.55 -10.29 14.49
CA GLU A 93 -24.22 -9.48 15.50
C GLU A 93 -25.73 -9.39 15.26
N LEU A 94 -26.16 -9.22 14.00
CA LEU A 94 -27.58 -9.23 13.64
C LEU A 94 -28.26 -10.59 13.90
N GLN A 95 -27.55 -11.71 13.73
CA GLN A 95 -28.06 -13.06 14.04
C GLN A 95 -28.19 -13.35 15.54
N ARG A 96 -27.74 -12.43 16.40
CA ARG A 96 -27.68 -12.62 17.85
C ARG A 96 -28.86 -11.97 18.60
N VAL A 97 -29.76 -11.31 17.87
CA VAL A 97 -31.03 -10.72 18.35
C VAL A 97 -32.17 -11.69 18.05
#